data_AF-A0A7Z7HUH7-F1
#
_entry.id   AF-A0A7Z7HUH7-F1
#
_cell.length_a   1.000
_cell.length_b   1.000
_cell.length_c   1.000
_cell.angle_alpha   90.00
_cell.angle_beta   90.00
_cell.angle_gamma   90.00
#
_symmetry.space_group_name_H-M   'P 1'
#
loop_
_entity.id
_entity.type
_entity.pdbx_description
1 polymer ?
#
loop_
_entity_poly.entity_id
_entity_poly.type
_entity_poly.pdbx_seq_one_letter_code
_entity_poly.pdbx_strand_id
1 'polypeptide(L)'
;MNRERKIQQRADAIVEAVRDGQSMEVALFADYLDKVGDLTSEIEALTPTTTVADMVEAYIKPVTGQRVLSEWARDVAENDQAEIEEDEAERRAA
;
A
#
# COMPACT_ATOMS: atom_id res chain seq x y z
N MET A 1 -23.81 0.72 -0.35
CA MET A 1 -22.69 -0.17 0.06
C MET A 1 -22.21 0.30 1.44
N ASN A 2 -22.01 -0.61 2.40
CA ASN A 2 -21.54 -0.23 3.74
C ASN A 2 -20.04 0.15 3.71
N ARG A 3 -19.61 0.97 4.69
CA ARG A 3 -18.25 1.52 4.81
C ARG A 3 -17.17 0.44 4.70
N GLU A 4 -17.31 -0.64 5.46
CA GLU A 4 -16.34 -1.74 5.47
C GLU A 4 -16.11 -2.35 4.09
N ARG A 5 -17.16 -2.48 3.28
CA ARG A 5 -17.03 -3.04 1.93
C ARG A 5 -16.32 -2.08 0.96
N LYS A 6 -16.47 -0.76 1.13
CA LYS A 6 -15.72 0.23 0.34
C LYS A 6 -14.23 0.15 0.66
N ILE A 7 -13.90 0.10 1.95
CA ILE A 7 -12.51 -0.03 2.44
C ILE A 7 -11.89 -1.30 1.89
N GLN A 8 -12.57 -2.45 2.04
CA GLN A 8 -12.04 -3.72 1.56
C GLN A 8 -11.78 -3.70 0.05
N GLN A 9 -12.72 -3.20 -0.76
CA GLN A 9 -12.54 -3.10 -2.21
C GLN A 9 -11.37 -2.20 -2.61
N ARG A 10 -11.18 -1.10 -1.90
CA ARG A 10 -10.05 -0.18 -2.13
C ARG A 10 -8.73 -0.82 -1.73
N ALA A 11 -8.68 -1.48 -0.58
CA ALA A 11 -7.50 -2.19 -0.11
C ALA A 11 -7.10 -3.32 -1.09
N ASP A 12 -8.07 -4.12 -1.54
CA ASP A 12 -7.82 -5.18 -2.53
C ASP A 12 -7.24 -4.61 -3.83
N ALA A 13 -7.78 -3.49 -4.32
CA ALA A 13 -7.27 -2.83 -5.52
C ALA A 13 -5.83 -2.30 -5.36
N ILE A 14 -5.47 -1.79 -4.18
CA ILE A 14 -4.10 -1.36 -3.87
C ILE A 14 -3.15 -2.57 -3.85
N VAL A 15 -3.56 -3.67 -3.19
CA VAL A 15 -2.76 -4.90 -3.12
C VAL A 15 -2.50 -5.45 -4.52
N GLU A 16 -3.54 -5.51 -5.37
CA GLU A 16 -3.42 -5.94 -6.77
C GLU A 16 -2.48 -5.02 -7.56
N ALA A 17 -2.63 -3.70 -7.45
CA ALA A 17 -1.78 -2.74 -8.15
C ALA A 17 -0.29 -2.87 -7.77
N VAL A 18 0.04 -3.07 -6.49
CA VAL A 18 1.43 -3.32 -6.06
C VAL A 18 1.96 -4.64 -6.64
N ARG A 19 1.15 -5.71 -6.62
CA ARG A 19 1.54 -7.02 -7.17
C ARG A 19 1.72 -7.00 -8.68
N ASP A 20 0.92 -6.20 -9.38
CA ASP A 20 1.00 -6.00 -10.83
C ASP A 20 2.15 -5.05 -11.22
N GLY A 21 2.87 -4.49 -10.24
CA GLY A 21 4.01 -3.61 -10.48
C GLY A 21 3.60 -2.22 -10.97
N GLN A 22 2.40 -1.74 -10.65
CA GLN A 22 1.96 -0.40 -11.01
C GLN A 22 2.84 0.64 -10.31
N SER A 23 3.46 1.51 -11.11
CA SER A 23 4.60 2.32 -10.66
C SER A 23 4.27 3.25 -9.49
N MET A 24 3.04 3.78 -9.44
CA MET A 24 2.61 4.67 -8.37
C MET A 24 2.46 3.92 -7.05
N GLU A 25 1.71 2.83 -7.05
CA GLU A 25 1.42 2.03 -5.86
C GLU A 25 2.69 1.34 -5.33
N VAL A 26 3.57 0.87 -6.22
CA VAL A 26 4.90 0.37 -5.84
C VAL A 26 5.72 1.47 -5.17
N ALA A 27 5.73 2.69 -5.71
CA ALA A 27 6.47 3.80 -5.11
C ALA A 27 5.92 4.19 -3.72
N LEU A 28 4.60 4.23 -3.57
CA LEU A 28 3.94 4.53 -2.29
C LEU A 28 4.24 3.45 -1.24
N PHE A 29 4.18 2.18 -1.62
CA PHE A 29 4.50 1.10 -0.69
C PHE A 29 5.99 1.07 -0.35
N ALA A 30 6.87 1.32 -1.32
CA ALA A 30 8.30 1.44 -1.08
C ALA A 30 8.64 2.57 -0.10
N ASP A 31 8.00 3.73 -0.23
CA ASP A 31 8.16 4.86 0.69
C ASP A 31 7.68 4.50 2.11
N TYR A 32 6.58 3.75 2.24
CA TYR A 32 6.17 3.19 3.53
C TYR A 32 7.23 2.26 4.11
N LEU A 33 7.74 1.31 3.33
CA LEU A 33 8.76 0.36 3.77
C LEU A 33 10.08 1.06 4.17
N ASP A 34 10.47 2.11 3.45
CA ASP A 34 11.65 2.92 3.80
C ASP A 34 11.47 3.61 5.16
N LYS A 35 10.29 4.21 5.39
CA LYS A 35 9.94 4.88 6.65
C LYS A 35 9.92 3.93 7.86
N VAL A 36 9.50 2.68 7.67
CA VAL A 36 9.51 1.67 8.74
C VAL A 36 10.84 0.91 8.83
N GLY A 37 11.79 1.16 7.92
CA GLY A 37 13.13 0.58 7.91
C GLY A 37 13.22 -0.83 7.31
N ASP A 38 12.21 -1.26 6.55
CA ASP A 38 12.04 -2.63 6.06
C ASP A 38 12.31 -2.78 4.55
N LEU A 39 12.50 -1.70 3.78
CA LEU A 39 12.54 -1.75 2.30
C LEU A 39 13.58 -2.75 1.74
N THR A 40 14.72 -2.91 2.41
CA THR A 40 15.79 -3.80 1.95
C THR A 40 15.94 -5.06 2.81
N SER A 41 14.99 -5.34 3.71
CA SER A 41 15.12 -6.41 4.71
C SER A 41 15.25 -7.82 4.09
N GLU A 42 14.57 -8.03 2.96
CA GLU A 42 14.56 -9.31 2.23
C GLU A 42 15.63 -9.38 1.11
N ILE A 43 16.48 -8.35 0.97
CA ILE A 43 17.58 -8.35 0.00
C ILE A 43 18.90 -8.67 0.69
N GLU A 44 19.51 -9.81 0.32
CA GLU A 44 20.84 -10.21 0.81
C GLU A 44 21.97 -9.31 0.28
N ALA A 45 21.86 -8.85 -0.97
CA ALA A 45 22.87 -8.01 -1.61
C ALA A 45 22.24 -7.05 -2.63
N LEU A 46 22.45 -5.75 -2.42
CA LEU A 46 22.06 -4.71 -3.37
C LEU A 46 23.07 -4.66 -4.52
N THR A 47 22.57 -4.77 -5.74
CA THR A 47 23.37 -4.57 -6.96
C THR A 47 23.08 -3.21 -7.56
N PRO A 48 23.99 -2.62 -8.37
CA PRO A 48 23.74 -1.34 -9.05
C PRO A 48 22.52 -1.34 -9.99
N THR A 49 22.01 -2.53 -10.35
CA THR A 49 20.85 -2.71 -11.21
C THR A 49 19.57 -3.01 -10.44
N THR A 50 19.64 -3.19 -9.11
CA THR A 50 18.47 -3.46 -8.28
C THR A 50 17.57 -2.22 -8.25
N THR A 51 16.34 -2.39 -8.70
CA THR A 51 15.31 -1.34 -8.70
C THR A 51 14.48 -1.39 -7.43
N VAL A 52 13.75 -0.30 -7.15
CA VAL A 52 12.76 -0.26 -6.06
C VAL A 52 11.65 -1.31 -6.27
N ALA A 53 11.27 -1.56 -7.52
CA ALA A 53 10.29 -2.60 -7.84
C ALA A 53 10.81 -3.99 -7.44
N ASP A 54 12.09 -4.28 -7.69
CA ASP A 54 12.72 -5.55 -7.27
C ASP A 54 12.75 -5.69 -5.74
N MET A 55 12.99 -4.59 -5.01
CA MET A 55 12.95 -4.57 -3.54
C MET A 55 11.57 -4.88 -3.00
N VAL A 56 10.55 -4.20 -3.53
CA VAL A 56 9.16 -4.43 -3.15
C VAL A 56 8.73 -5.85 -3.51
N GLU A 57 9.07 -6.33 -4.71
CA GLU A 57 8.75 -7.70 -5.15
C GLU A 57 9.39 -8.74 -4.21
N ALA A 58 10.67 -8.56 -3.86
CA ALA A 58 11.36 -9.42 -2.90
C ALA A 58 10.66 -9.39 -1.53
N TYR A 59 10.29 -8.20 -1.05
CA TYR A 59 9.62 -8.02 0.24
C TYR A 59 8.26 -8.73 0.31
N ILE A 60 7.44 -8.63 -0.73
CA ILE A 60 6.07 -9.19 -0.73
C ILE A 60 6.01 -10.67 -1.13
N LYS A 61 7.15 -11.31 -1.43
CA LYS A 61 7.23 -12.73 -1.74
C LYS A 61 6.88 -13.62 -0.53
N PRO A 62 7.47 -13.45 0.68
CA PRO A 62 7.09 -14.19 1.86
C PRO A 62 5.70 -13.81 2.39
N VAL A 63 5.05 -14.74 3.11
CA VAL A 63 3.73 -14.52 3.74
C VAL A 63 3.72 -13.31 4.67
N THR A 64 4.84 -13.05 5.37
CA THR A 64 4.96 -11.89 6.26
C THR A 64 4.82 -10.58 5.48
N GLY A 65 5.55 -10.42 4.36
CA GLY A 65 5.45 -9.22 3.54
C GLY A 65 4.10 -9.08 2.84
N GLN A 66 3.47 -10.19 2.44
CA GLN A 66 2.09 -10.16 1.94
C GLN A 66 1.11 -9.63 2.98
N ARG A 67 1.28 -10.03 4.25
CA ARG A 67 0.46 -9.54 5.35
C ARG A 67 0.68 -8.05 5.60
N VAL A 68 1.94 -7.60 5.60
CA VAL A 68 2.26 -6.17 5.75
C VAL A 68 1.66 -5.35 4.61
N LEU A 69 1.77 -5.81 3.36
CA LEU A 69 1.11 -5.16 2.22
C LEU A 69 -0.41 -5.06 2.43
N SER A 70 -1.06 -6.13 2.88
CA SER A 70 -2.51 -6.11 3.13
C SER A 70 -2.91 -5.18 4.29
N GLU A 71 -2.14 -5.17 5.39
CA GLU A 71 -2.37 -4.27 6.53
C GLU A 71 -2.19 -2.81 6.10
N TRP A 72 -1.08 -2.48 5.43
CA TRP A 72 -0.85 -1.14 4.90
C TRP A 72 -1.92 -0.68 3.89
N ALA A 73 -2.31 -1.55 2.95
CA ALA A 73 -3.34 -1.22 1.96
C ALA A 73 -4.70 -0.93 2.63
N ARG A 74 -5.01 -1.63 3.73
CA ARG A 74 -6.19 -1.36 4.54
C ARG A 74 -6.10 0.01 5.21
N ASP A 75 -4.97 0.35 5.82
CA ASP A 75 -4.78 1.65 6.47
C ASP A 75 -4.94 2.82 5.48
N VAL A 76 -4.37 2.68 4.28
CA VAL A 76 -4.55 3.65 3.19
C VAL A 76 -6.03 3.77 2.80
N ALA A 77 -6.71 2.64 2.61
CA ALA A 77 -8.12 2.64 2.25
C ALA A 77 -9.03 3.23 3.35
N GLU A 78 -8.68 3.04 4.62
CA GLU A 78 -9.39 3.64 5.76
C GLU A 78 -9.21 5.16 5.81
N ASN A 79 -8.00 5.66 5.54
CA ASN A 79 -7.72 7.08 5.44
C ASN A 79 -8.45 7.72 4.24
N ASP A 80 -8.35 7.13 3.04
CA ASP A 80 -9.07 7.58 1.83
C ASP A 80 -10.58 7.70 2.12
N GLN A 81 -11.16 6.71 2.80
CA GLN A 81 -12.59 6.69 3.11
C GLN A 81 -12.97 7.75 4.17
N ALA A 82 -12.09 8.05 5.12
CA ALA A 82 -12.31 9.08 6.13
C ALA A 82 -12.30 10.49 5.51
N GLU A 83 -11.34 10.78 4.63
CA GLU A 83 -11.26 12.06 3.90
C GLU A 83 -12.53 12.30 3.06
N ILE A 84 -13.01 11.28 2.35
CA ILE A 84 -14.26 11.37 1.58
C ILE A 84 -15.47 11.69 2.49
N GLU A 85 -15.52 11.08 3.67
CA GLU A 85 -16.60 11.30 4.64
C GLU A 85 -16.57 12.71 5.23
N GLU A 86 -15.38 13.26 5.49
CA GLU A 86 -15.17 14.63 5.94
C GLU A 86 -15.63 15.65 4.88
N ASP A 87 -15.17 15.50 3.63
CA ASP A 87 -15.56 16.34 2.48
C ASP A 87 -17.08 16.33 2.24
N GLU A 88 -17.74 15.19 2.45
CA GLU A 88 -19.20 15.09 2.37
C GLU A 88 -19.90 15.81 3.54
N ALA A 89 -19.34 15.74 4.74
CA ALA A 89 -19.89 16.41 5.91
C ALA A 89 -19.81 17.94 5.77
N GLU A 90 -18.66 18.46 5.32
CA GLU A 90 -18.47 19.89 5.07
C GLU A 90 -19.44 20.42 4.02
N ARG A 91 -19.61 19.70 2.90
CA ARG A 91 -20.57 20.09 1.84
C ARG A 91 -22.03 20.07 2.28
N ARG A 92 -22.39 19.28 3.30
CA ARG A 92 -23.74 19.27 3.87
C ARG A 92 -23.97 20.41 4.88
N ALA A 93 -22.89 20.94 5.45
CA ALA A 93 -22.93 22.02 6.42
C ALA A 93 -22.88 23.43 5.79
N ALA A 94 -22.41 23.53 4.54
CA ALA A 94 -22.38 24.75 3.72
C ALA A 94 -23.72 25.04 3.02
#